data_AF-A0A7G9QLM3-F1
#
_entry.id   AF-A0A7G9QLM3-F1
#
_cell.length_a   1.000
_cell.length_b   1.000
_cell.length_c   1.000
_cell.angle_alpha   90.00
_cell.angle_beta   90.00
_cell.angle_gamma   90.00
#
_symmetry.space_group_name_H-M   'P 1'
#
loop_
_entity.id
_entity.type
_entity.pdbx_description
1 polymer ?
#
loop_
_entity_poly.entity_id
_entity_poly.type
_entity_poly.pdbx_seq_one_letter_code
_entity_poly.pdbx_strand_id
1 'polypeptide(L)'
;MSVHIGLMIWKEMKQKDISVSDIAAALEISKTKAQEMLNSATIDILTLVRVSEILNYNFFSYYESGKVFSKIELQEKHKLTAEVDRLKALLNEKNKALELQERLNKIQLSTISLLEKGQFR
;
A
#
# COMPACT_ATOMS: atom_id res chain seq x y z
N MET A 1 -10.59 20.51 9.03
CA MET A 1 -10.11 21.41 7.95
C MET A 1 -10.62 20.83 6.65
N SER A 2 -11.40 21.59 5.88
CA SER A 2 -11.76 21.21 4.51
C SER A 2 -10.59 21.56 3.60
N VAL A 3 -10.15 20.60 2.78
CA VAL A 3 -9.14 20.84 1.74
C VAL A 3 -9.78 21.69 0.65
N HIS A 4 -9.14 22.80 0.28
CA HIS A 4 -9.54 23.61 -0.87
C HIS A 4 -8.65 23.24 -2.07
N ILE A 5 -9.16 22.35 -2.94
CA ILE A 5 -8.32 21.68 -3.94
C ILE A 5 -7.77 22.64 -5.00
N GLY A 6 -8.56 23.61 -5.45
CA GLY A 6 -8.12 24.60 -6.42
C GLY A 6 -6.92 25.43 -5.94
N LEU A 7 -6.86 25.76 -4.65
CA LEU A 7 -5.72 26.45 -4.04
C LEU A 7 -4.49 25.54 -3.91
N MET A 8 -4.68 24.25 -3.67
CA MET A 8 -3.55 23.29 -3.64
C MET A 8 -2.94 23.14 -5.03
N ILE A 9 -3.77 23.03 -6.06
CA ILE A 9 -3.33 23.01 -7.46
C ILE A 9 -2.59 24.30 -7.79
N TRP A 10 -3.14 25.46 -7.43
CA TRP A 10 -2.47 26.75 -7.68
C TRP A 10 -1.09 26.83 -7.00
N LYS A 11 -0.96 26.34 -5.76
CA LYS A 11 0.33 26.30 -5.06
C LYS A 11 1.34 25.44 -5.80
N GLU A 12 0.94 24.26 -6.26
CA GLU A 12 1.81 23.34 -6.99
C GLU A 12 2.23 23.92 -8.35
N MET A 13 1.29 24.57 -9.06
CA MET A 13 1.59 25.31 -10.30
C MET A 13 2.67 26.37 -10.06
N LYS A 14 2.56 27.13 -8.97
CA LYS A 14 3.55 28.16 -8.61
C LYS A 14 4.92 27.59 -8.28
N GLN A 15 4.98 26.41 -7.66
CA GLN A 15 6.26 25.73 -7.40
C GLN A 15 6.95 25.25 -8.68
N LYS A 16 6.16 24.91 -9.70
CA LYS A 16 6.65 24.39 -10.99
C LYS A 16 6.76 25.44 -12.09
N ASP A 17 6.52 26.71 -11.76
CA ASP A 17 6.48 27.85 -12.69
C ASP A 17 5.53 27.65 -13.88
N ILE A 18 4.38 27.01 -13.63
CA ILE A 18 3.33 26.75 -14.62
C ILE A 18 2.26 27.83 -14.49
N SER A 19 1.89 28.47 -15.61
CA SER A 19 0.88 29.51 -15.63
C SER A 19 -0.54 28.96 -15.78
N VAL A 20 -1.54 29.79 -15.46
CA VAL A 20 -2.96 29.46 -15.71
C VAL A 20 -3.22 29.23 -17.21
N SER A 21 -2.47 29.89 -18.08
CA SER A 21 -2.60 29.71 -19.53
C SER A 21 -2.15 28.33 -19.97
N ASP A 22 -1.08 27.81 -19.35
CA ASP A 22 -0.51 26.50 -19.69
C ASP A 22 -1.46 25.38 -19.26
N ILE A 23 -2.04 25.50 -18.06
CA ILE A 23 -3.07 24.57 -17.58
C ILE A 23 -4.33 24.64 -18.45
N ALA A 24 -4.79 25.85 -18.79
CA ALA A 24 -5.96 26.01 -19.66
C ALA A 24 -5.74 25.34 -21.02
N ALA A 25 -4.55 25.49 -21.61
CA ALA A 25 -4.16 24.85 -22.85
C ALA A 25 -4.10 23.32 -22.71
N ALA A 26 -3.43 22.80 -21.68
CA ALA A 26 -3.28 21.36 -21.46
C ALA A 26 -4.61 20.64 -21.15
N LEU A 27 -5.56 21.34 -20.54
CA LEU A 27 -6.90 20.82 -20.26
C LEU A 27 -7.90 21.07 -21.41
N GLU A 28 -7.51 21.81 -22.45
CA GLU A 28 -8.37 22.23 -23.56
C GLU A 28 -9.61 23.02 -23.09
N ILE A 29 -9.40 23.94 -22.14
CA ILE A 29 -10.45 24.80 -21.57
C ILE A 29 -10.09 26.29 -21.72
N SER A 30 -11.07 27.16 -21.55
CA SER A 30 -10.82 28.60 -21.54
C SER A 30 -10.03 29.02 -20.28
N LYS A 31 -9.23 30.10 -20.39
CA LYS A 31 -8.50 30.66 -19.24
C LYS A 31 -9.44 31.04 -18.09
N THR A 32 -10.63 31.55 -18.41
CA THR A 32 -11.67 31.86 -17.41
C THR A 32 -12.10 30.62 -16.66
N LYS A 33 -12.37 29.52 -17.36
CA LYS A 33 -12.77 28.24 -16.75
C LYS A 33 -11.65 27.63 -15.92
N ALA A 34 -10.40 27.75 -16.36
CA ALA A 34 -9.25 27.35 -15.57
C ALA A 34 -9.13 28.20 -14.28
N GLN A 35 -9.37 29.51 -14.36
CA GLN A 35 -9.36 30.38 -13.18
C GLN A 35 -10.51 30.05 -12.21
N GLU A 36 -11.71 29.79 -12.72
CA GLU A 36 -12.86 29.34 -11.93
C GLU A 36 -12.56 28.02 -11.21
N MET A 37 -11.94 27.06 -11.91
CA MET A 37 -11.50 25.79 -11.35
C MET A 37 -10.51 25.99 -10.18
N LEU A 38 -9.53 26.88 -10.33
CA LEU A 38 -8.56 27.18 -9.26
C LEU A 38 -9.17 27.91 -8.06
N ASN A 39 -10.21 28.70 -8.30
CA ASN A 39 -10.97 29.38 -7.24
C ASN A 39 -11.98 28.44 -6.55
N SER A 40 -12.22 27.24 -7.10
CA SER A 40 -13.17 26.29 -6.54
C SER A 40 -12.57 25.45 -5.42
N ALA A 41 -13.36 25.25 -4.35
CA ALA A 41 -12.99 24.38 -3.24
C ALA A 41 -12.97 22.90 -3.63
N THR A 42 -13.75 22.54 -4.66
CA THR A 42 -13.90 21.17 -5.17
C THR A 42 -13.69 21.12 -6.68
N ILE A 43 -13.24 19.98 -7.18
CA ILE A 43 -13.04 19.70 -8.60
C ILE A 43 -13.54 18.28 -8.84
N ASP A 44 -14.09 18.02 -10.03
CA ASP A 44 -14.50 16.67 -10.40
C ASP A 44 -13.29 15.73 -10.53
N ILE A 45 -13.51 14.44 -10.28
CA ILE A 45 -12.41 13.46 -10.19
C ILE A 45 -11.62 13.37 -11.50
N LEU A 46 -12.28 13.42 -12.65
CA LEU A 46 -11.60 13.28 -13.95
C LEU A 46 -10.70 14.47 -14.24
N THR A 47 -11.16 15.69 -13.96
CA THR A 47 -10.34 16.89 -14.07
C THR A 47 -9.17 16.83 -13.08
N LEU A 48 -9.40 16.36 -11.85
CA LEU A 48 -8.32 16.22 -10.86
C LEU A 48 -7.25 15.23 -11.31
N VAL A 49 -7.64 14.09 -11.91
CA VAL A 49 -6.69 13.13 -12.51
C VAL A 49 -5.85 13.82 -13.59
N ARG A 50 -6.49 14.50 -14.55
CA ARG A 50 -5.77 15.16 -15.65
C ARG A 50 -4.81 16.23 -15.13
N VAL A 51 -5.25 17.04 -14.16
CA VAL A 51 -4.38 18.04 -13.52
C VAL A 51 -3.23 17.39 -12.77
N SER A 52 -3.47 16.27 -12.08
CA SER A 52 -2.43 15.46 -11.42
C SER A 52 -1.38 14.95 -12.41
N GLU A 53 -1.81 14.49 -13.58
CA GLU A 53 -0.91 14.04 -14.65
C GLU A 53 -0.09 15.21 -15.23
N ILE A 54 -0.74 16.32 -15.57
CA ILE A 54 -0.09 17.52 -16.13
C ILE A 54 0.97 18.06 -15.15
N LEU A 55 0.64 18.14 -13.87
CA LEU A 55 1.53 18.65 -12.84
C LEU A 55 2.46 17.59 -12.27
N ASN A 56 2.32 16.31 -12.67
CA ASN A 56 3.02 15.18 -12.08
C ASN A 56 3.03 15.23 -10.53
N TYR A 57 1.83 15.36 -9.96
CA TYR A 57 1.62 15.49 -8.51
C TYR A 57 0.33 14.78 -8.07
N ASN A 58 0.38 13.99 -6.99
CA ASN A 58 -0.78 13.30 -6.46
C ASN A 58 -1.64 14.20 -5.55
N PHE A 59 -2.65 14.86 -6.12
CA PHE A 59 -3.59 15.70 -5.37
C PHE A 59 -4.59 14.89 -4.53
N PHE A 60 -4.76 13.59 -4.79
CA PHE A 60 -5.63 12.72 -3.99
C PHE A 60 -5.10 12.49 -2.58
N SER A 61 -3.79 12.62 -2.37
CA SER A 61 -3.13 12.50 -1.06
C SER A 61 -3.69 13.47 -0.01
N TYR A 62 -4.18 14.65 -0.43
CA TYR A 62 -4.84 15.59 0.48
C TYR A 62 -6.14 15.03 1.07
N TYR A 63 -6.80 14.11 0.37
CA TYR A 63 -8.00 13.43 0.85
C TYR A 63 -7.68 12.14 1.60
N GLU A 64 -6.59 11.43 1.25
CA GLU A 64 -6.09 10.25 1.98
C GLU A 64 -5.74 10.57 3.45
N SER A 65 -5.20 11.76 3.70
CA SER A 65 -4.93 12.23 5.07
C SER A 65 -6.19 12.54 5.89
N GLY A 66 -7.38 12.46 5.29
CA GLY A 66 -8.66 12.60 5.98
C GLY A 66 -8.87 11.51 7.04
N LYS A 67 -9.60 11.85 8.12
CA LYS A 67 -9.89 10.94 9.26
C LYS A 67 -10.54 9.60 8.87
N VAL A 68 -11.08 9.48 7.66
CA VAL A 68 -11.75 8.26 7.17
C VAL A 68 -10.74 7.29 6.56
N PHE A 69 -9.93 7.75 5.60
CA PHE A 69 -8.94 6.93 4.90
C PHE A 69 -7.81 6.48 5.83
N SER A 70 -7.29 7.39 6.67
CA SER A 70 -6.33 7.05 7.74
C SER A 70 -6.83 5.93 8.67
N LYS A 71 -8.13 5.88 8.98
CA LYS A 71 -8.71 4.80 9.81
C LYS A 71 -8.82 3.48 9.06
N ILE A 72 -9.17 3.51 7.78
CA ILE A 72 -9.28 2.33 6.93
C ILE A 72 -7.89 1.69 6.75
N GLU A 73 -6.87 2.50 6.40
CA GLU A 73 -5.50 2.03 6.20
C GLU A 73 -4.87 1.48 7.50
N LEU A 74 -5.11 2.13 8.64
CA LEU A 74 -4.70 1.61 9.95
C LEU A 74 -5.33 0.24 10.23
N GLN A 75 -6.63 0.06 9.97
CA GLN A 75 -7.31 -1.21 10.21
C GLN A 75 -6.79 -2.33 9.32
N GLU A 76 -6.55 -2.06 8.04
CA GLU A 76 -5.99 -3.05 7.10
C GLU A 76 -4.55 -3.41 7.46
N LYS A 77 -3.72 -2.42 7.80
CA LYS A 77 -2.35 -2.65 8.27
C LYS A 77 -2.31 -3.47 9.55
N HIS A 78 -3.20 -3.19 10.51
CA HIS A 78 -3.32 -3.97 11.74
C HIS A 78 -3.72 -5.42 11.47
N LYS A 79 -4.70 -5.66 10.57
CA LYS A 79 -5.09 -7.01 10.17
C LYS A 79 -3.94 -7.75 9.50
N LEU A 80 -3.23 -7.09 8.58
CA LEU A 80 -2.10 -7.69 7.88
C LEU A 80 -0.95 -8.03 8.84
N THR A 81 -0.65 -7.14 9.77
CA THR A 81 0.39 -7.35 10.78
C THR A 81 0.04 -8.54 11.69
N ALA A 82 -1.21 -8.61 12.16
CA ALA A 82 -1.69 -9.73 12.97
C ALA A 82 -1.63 -11.06 12.22
N GLU A 83 -1.96 -11.07 10.92
CA GLU A 83 -1.86 -12.28 10.10
C GLU A 83 -0.40 -12.69 9.86
N VAL A 84 0.50 -11.74 9.63
CA VAL A 84 1.95 -12.02 9.50
C VAL A 84 2.49 -12.63 10.79
N ASP A 85 2.12 -12.10 11.96
CA ASP A 85 2.57 -12.62 13.25
C ASP A 85 2.00 -14.02 13.52
N ARG A 86 0.73 -14.26 13.17
CA ARG A 86 0.10 -15.59 13.22
C ARG A 86 0.84 -16.59 12.32
N LEU A 87 1.14 -16.21 11.08
CA LEU A 87 1.83 -17.06 10.12
C LEU A 87 3.26 -17.38 10.58
N LYS A 88 3.97 -16.41 11.15
CA LYS A 88 5.30 -16.65 11.75
C LYS A 88 5.25 -17.63 12.91
N ALA A 89 4.26 -17.50 13.79
CA ALA A 89 4.08 -18.43 14.91
C ALA A 89 3.80 -19.86 14.41
N LEU A 90 2.92 -20.01 13.43
CA LEU A 90 2.58 -21.30 12.83
C LEU A 90 3.80 -21.93 12.14
N LEU A 91 4.59 -21.14 11.42
CA LEU A 91 5.79 -21.62 10.74
C LEU A 91 6.84 -22.12 11.74
N ASN A 92 7.03 -21.40 12.85
CA ASN A 92 7.92 -21.82 13.93
C ASN A 92 7.47 -23.14 14.56
N GLU A 93 6.18 -23.32 14.80
CA GLU A 93 5.62 -24.57 15.32
C GLU A 93 5.83 -25.74 14.35
N LYS A 94 5.58 -25.51 13.05
CA LYS A 94 5.80 -26.52 12.01
C LYS A 94 7.26 -26.91 11.87
N ASN A 95 8.19 -25.96 11.96
CA ASN A 95 9.62 -26.26 11.95
C ASN A 95 10.05 -27.12 13.14
N LYS A 96 9.56 -26.82 14.35
CA LYS A 96 9.82 -27.66 15.54
C LYS A 96 9.29 -29.08 15.38
N ALA A 97 8.08 -29.23 14.81
CA ALA A 97 7.50 -30.54 14.55
C ALA A 97 8.33 -31.35 13.54
N LEU A 98 8.81 -30.70 12.48
CA LEU A 98 9.70 -31.29 11.48
C LEU A 98 11.01 -31.79 12.11
N GLU A 99 11.68 -30.97 12.93
CA GLU A 99 12.91 -31.37 13.62
C GLU A 99 12.71 -32.60 14.52
N LEU A 100 11.59 -32.65 15.25
CA LEU A 100 11.24 -33.81 16.09
C LEU A 100 11.00 -35.05 15.23
N GLN A 101 10.29 -34.90 14.11
CA GLN A 101 10.03 -36.00 13.18
C GLN A 101 11.33 -36.53 12.56
N GLU A 102 12.26 -35.65 12.17
CA GLU A 102 13.57 -36.06 11.66
C GLU A 102 14.39 -36.81 12.71
N ARG A 103 14.36 -36.38 13.97
CA ARG A 103 15.02 -37.09 15.07
C ARG A 103 14.40 -38.48 15.29
N LEU A 104 13.08 -38.58 15.28
CA LEU A 104 12.37 -39.85 15.43
C LEU A 104 12.71 -40.81 14.29
N ASN A 105 12.72 -40.34 13.05
CA ASN A 105 13.11 -41.14 11.89
C ASN A 105 14.54 -41.69 12.04
N LYS A 106 15.49 -40.88 12.51
CA LYS A 106 16.87 -41.34 12.77
C LYS A 106 16.92 -42.45 13.83
N ILE A 107 16.17 -42.30 14.93
CA ILE A 107 16.10 -43.30 16.01
C ILE A 107 15.44 -44.60 15.52
N GLN A 108 14.38 -44.49 14.73
CA GLN A 108 13.71 -45.65 14.14
C GLN A 108 14.65 -46.41 13.21
N LEU A 109 15.38 -45.71 12.33
CA LEU A 109 16.38 -46.32 11.45
C LEU A 109 17.49 -47.04 12.23
N SER A 110 18.00 -46.44 13.32
CA SER A 110 19.00 -47.11 14.15
C SER A 110 18.44 -48.36 14.84
N THR A 111 17.18 -48.30 15.29
CA THR A 111 16.51 -49.44 15.93
C THR A 111 16.29 -50.58 14.96
N ILE A 112 15.83 -50.29 13.74
CA ILE A 112 15.68 -51.27 12.66
C ILE A 112 17.01 -51.96 12.38
N SER A 113 18.11 -51.21 12.23
CA SER A 113 19.44 -51.79 11.99
C SER A 113 19.91 -52.72 13.13
N LEU A 114 19.61 -52.39 14.39
CA LEU A 114 19.93 -53.24 15.53
C LEU A 114 19.12 -54.54 15.52
N LEU A 115 17.82 -54.44 15.22
CA LEU A 115 16.92 -55.59 15.12
C LEU A 115 17.32 -56.52 13.96
N GLU A 116 17.64 -55.97 12.80
CA GLU A 116 18.15 -56.73 11.64
C GLU A 116 19.42 -57.50 12.02
N LYS A 117 20.40 -56.86 12.68
CA LYS A 117 21.62 -57.53 13.14
C LYS A 117 21.37 -58.61 14.20
N GLY A 118 20.35 -58.45 15.03
CA GLY A 118 19.95 -59.43 16.04
C GLY A 118 19.25 -60.66 15.47
N GLN A 119 18.61 -60.54 14.30
CA GLN A 119 17.91 -61.65 13.63
C GLN A 119 18.84 -62.57 12.81
N PHE A 120 20.10 -62.18 12.57
CA PHE A 120 21.11 -63.00 11.88
C PHE A 120 22.08 -63.71 12.85
N ARG A 121 21.71 -63.92 14.10
CA ARG A 121 22.46 -64.71 15.09
C ARG A 121 21.73 -65.98 15.49
#